data_AF-A0A2H0FL68-F1
#
_entry.id   AF-A0A2H0FL68-F1
#
_cell.length_a   1.000
_cell.length_b   1.000
_cell.length_c   1.000
_cell.angle_alpha   90.00
_cell.angle_beta   90.00
_cell.angle_gamma   90.00
#
_symmetry.space_group_name_H-M   'P 1'
#
loop_
_entity.id
_entity.type
_entity.pdbx_description
1 polymer ?
#
loop_
_entity_poly.entity_id
_entity_poly.type
_entity_poly.pdbx_seq_one_letter_code
_entity_poly.pdbx_strand_id
1 'polypeptide(L)'
;MSIYQNLTGEKKGSAQAALVKIEEGASVNKVAENIKENLQETEKRRAGAAASNFLVITSEKMSGIAGSVLGVIQFVIVIFASIAIVVGGIGITNTMFTSVRERTREIGIMKAIGAKNNTVLLIFLIESGIIGFGGGIGGTALGVLFAKIIEQYGQVHPIFYFSASITPGLIIFGLLFSFLVGGL
;
A
#
# COMPACT_ATOMS: atom_id res chain seq x y z
N MET A 1 5.63 -33.77 44.89
CA MET A 1 5.54 -32.50 44.16
C MET A 1 6.46 -32.53 42.94
N SER A 2 6.18 -33.43 41.99
CA SER A 2 7.09 -33.77 40.87
C SER A 2 6.37 -33.99 39.54
N ILE A 3 5.03 -33.84 39.51
CA ILE A 3 4.22 -34.13 38.32
C ILE A 3 4.25 -32.96 37.32
N TYR A 4 4.38 -31.73 37.82
CA TYR A 4 4.46 -30.53 36.96
C TYR A 4 5.81 -30.36 36.23
N GLN A 5 6.89 -31.03 36.67
CA GLN A 5 8.22 -30.89 36.07
C GLN A 5 8.41 -31.72 34.79
N ASN A 6 7.68 -32.83 34.66
CA ASN A 6 7.76 -33.73 33.49
C ASN A 6 6.81 -33.31 32.36
N LEU A 7 5.87 -32.39 32.61
CA LEU A 7 4.88 -31.95 31.62
C LEU A 7 5.28 -30.65 30.89
N THR A 8 6.18 -29.85 31.45
CA THR A 8 6.56 -28.54 30.87
C THR A 8 8.05 -28.39 30.56
N GLY A 9 8.93 -29.30 30.98
CA GLY A 9 10.36 -29.29 30.62
C GLY A 9 11.18 -28.06 31.11
N GLU A 10 10.56 -27.11 31.79
CA GLU A 10 11.17 -25.85 32.22
C GLU A 10 11.88 -26.03 33.57
N LYS A 11 13.23 -25.99 33.55
CA LYS A 11 14.04 -25.78 34.77
C LYS A 11 14.11 -24.28 35.07
N LYS A 12 13.89 -23.91 36.34
CA LYS A 12 14.13 -22.54 36.86
C LYS A 12 15.50 -22.04 36.39
N GLY A 13 15.51 -21.01 35.54
CA GLY A 13 16.72 -20.40 34.97
C GLY A 13 16.78 -20.32 33.44
N SER A 14 15.77 -20.81 32.71
CA SER A 14 15.70 -20.64 31.24
C SER A 14 15.59 -19.16 30.86
N ALA A 15 16.57 -18.62 30.12
CA ALA A 15 16.46 -17.31 29.50
C ALA A 15 15.40 -17.40 28.38
N GLN A 16 14.25 -16.76 28.58
CA GLN A 16 13.12 -16.81 27.62
C GLN A 16 13.39 -15.96 26.36
N ALA A 17 14.35 -15.04 26.40
CA ALA A 17 14.78 -14.24 25.27
C ALA A 17 16.26 -13.84 25.41
N ALA A 18 16.99 -13.85 24.30
CA ALA A 18 18.35 -13.32 24.20
C ALA A 18 18.40 -12.33 23.02
N LEU A 19 18.77 -11.08 23.29
CA LEU A 19 18.96 -10.06 22.27
C LEU A 19 20.43 -10.04 21.87
N VAL A 20 20.69 -10.22 20.57
CA VAL A 20 22.04 -10.23 20.01
C VAL A 20 22.17 -9.06 19.06
N LYS A 21 23.07 -8.12 19.37
CA LYS A 21 23.44 -7.01 18.49
C LYS A 21 24.66 -7.45 17.66
N ILE A 22 24.58 -7.27 16.35
CA ILE A 22 25.60 -7.69 15.40
C ILE A 22 26.50 -6.47 15.09
N GLU A 23 27.81 -6.69 14.97
CA GLU A 23 28.78 -5.64 14.57
C GLU A 23 28.56 -5.20 13.11
N GLU A 24 28.86 -3.93 12.82
CA GLU A 24 28.66 -3.34 11.49
C GLU A 24 29.48 -4.08 10.42
N GLY A 25 28.81 -4.60 9.38
CA GLY A 25 29.44 -5.31 8.26
C GLY A 25 29.23 -6.83 8.26
N ALA A 26 28.71 -7.43 9.33
CA ALA A 26 28.37 -8.85 9.35
C ALA A 26 26.93 -9.12 8.86
N SER A 27 26.74 -10.12 8.01
CA SER A 27 25.42 -10.45 7.45
C SER A 27 24.51 -11.10 8.50
N VAL A 28 23.40 -10.44 8.83
CA VAL A 28 22.40 -10.86 9.83
C VAL A 28 21.92 -12.29 9.59
N ASN A 29 21.68 -12.68 8.34
CA ASN A 29 21.21 -14.02 7.98
C ASN A 29 22.22 -15.12 8.28
N LYS A 30 23.50 -14.95 7.93
CA LYS A 30 24.54 -15.96 8.24
C LYS A 30 24.77 -16.09 9.75
N VAL A 31 24.73 -14.97 10.48
CA VAL A 31 24.88 -15.00 11.95
C VAL A 31 23.68 -15.70 12.60
N ALA A 32 22.46 -15.42 12.13
CA ALA A 32 21.26 -16.08 12.60
C ALA A 32 21.24 -17.58 12.28
N GLU A 33 21.72 -17.97 11.11
CA GLU A 33 21.85 -19.37 10.69
C GLU A 33 22.90 -20.10 11.54
N ASN A 34 24.07 -19.50 11.76
CA ASN A 34 25.09 -20.04 12.65
C ASN A 34 24.59 -20.17 14.10
N ILE A 35 23.83 -19.19 14.61
CA ILE A 35 23.22 -19.27 15.93
C ILE A 35 22.21 -20.43 15.97
N LYS A 36 21.38 -20.56 14.94
CA LYS A 36 20.40 -21.65 14.83
C LYS A 36 21.09 -23.01 14.81
N GLU A 37 22.15 -23.16 14.03
CA GLU A 37 22.92 -24.42 13.91
C GLU A 37 23.63 -24.78 15.22
N ASN A 38 24.29 -23.82 15.87
CA ASN A 38 24.97 -24.04 17.15
C ASN A 38 23.97 -24.37 18.28
N LEU A 39 22.80 -23.74 18.30
CA LEU A 39 21.74 -24.06 19.25
C LEU A 39 21.15 -25.45 18.97
N GLN A 40 20.97 -25.82 17.70
CA GLN A 40 20.54 -27.16 17.30
C GLN A 40 21.54 -28.24 17.72
N GLU A 41 22.84 -28.02 17.51
CA GLU A 41 23.86 -28.97 17.94
C GLU A 41 23.91 -29.11 19.46
N THR A 42 23.81 -27.99 20.18
CA THR A 42 23.85 -28.00 21.64
C THR A 42 22.63 -28.72 22.23
N GLU A 43 21.44 -28.53 21.65
CA GLU A 43 20.23 -29.26 22.08
C GLU A 43 20.27 -30.75 21.70
N LYS A 44 20.76 -31.10 20.51
CA LYS A 44 20.97 -32.50 20.10
C LYS A 44 21.85 -33.26 21.09
N ARG A 45 22.92 -32.62 21.59
CA ARG A 45 23.83 -33.19 22.60
C ARG A 45 23.20 -33.32 23.99
N ARG A 46 22.21 -32.48 24.33
CA ARG A 46 21.59 -32.43 25.67
C ARG A 46 20.33 -33.28 25.81
N ALA A 47 19.47 -33.31 24.79
CA ALA A 47 18.12 -33.89 24.88
C ALA A 47 17.96 -35.19 24.07
N GLY A 48 18.94 -35.58 23.25
CA GLY A 48 18.90 -36.81 22.45
C GLY A 48 17.84 -36.84 21.33
N ALA A 49 16.99 -35.82 21.24
CA ALA A 49 15.99 -35.64 20.18
C ALA A 49 16.04 -34.20 19.65
N ALA A 50 15.88 -34.04 18.34
CA ALA A 50 15.84 -32.76 17.66
C ALA A 50 14.46 -32.09 17.82
N ALA A 51 14.08 -31.74 19.05
CA ALA A 51 12.93 -30.87 19.27
C ALA A 51 13.44 -29.42 19.23
N SER A 52 13.11 -28.67 18.17
CA SER A 52 13.52 -27.27 18.05
C SER A 52 12.67 -26.39 18.96
N ASN A 53 13.08 -26.22 20.22
CA ASN A 53 12.37 -25.40 21.21
C ASN A 53 12.82 -23.92 21.22
N PHE A 54 13.63 -23.50 20.26
CA PHE A 54 14.12 -22.13 20.14
C PHE A 54 13.63 -21.48 18.83
N LEU A 55 13.29 -20.19 18.91
CA LEU A 55 12.79 -19.41 17.80
C LEU A 55 13.72 -18.20 17.60
N VAL A 56 14.51 -18.25 16.53
CA VAL A 56 15.40 -17.15 16.14
C VAL A 56 14.62 -16.19 15.25
N ILE A 57 14.24 -15.04 15.79
CA ILE A 57 13.64 -13.94 15.03
C ILE A 57 14.75 -12.98 14.63
N THR A 58 15.00 -12.85 13.33
CA THR A 58 15.85 -11.79 12.79
C THR A 58 15.02 -10.56 12.49
N SER A 59 15.64 -9.38 12.52
CA SER A 59 14.99 -8.12 12.09
C SER A 59 14.45 -8.21 10.66
N GLU A 60 15.11 -8.97 9.79
CA GLU A 60 14.67 -9.19 8.40
C GLU A 60 13.40 -10.05 8.33
N LYS A 61 13.31 -11.12 9.14
CA LYS A 61 12.10 -11.96 9.20
C LYS A 61 10.91 -11.20 9.79
N MET A 62 11.14 -10.33 10.78
CA MET A 62 10.12 -9.42 11.30
C MET A 62 9.64 -8.42 10.23
N SER A 63 10.57 -7.80 9.51
CA SER A 63 10.24 -6.88 8.41
C SER A 63 9.50 -7.59 7.27
N GLY A 64 9.86 -8.84 6.94
CA GLY A 64 9.20 -9.64 5.91
C GLY A 64 7.74 -10.00 6.26
N ILE A 65 7.46 -10.32 7.52
CA ILE A 65 6.08 -10.54 8.01
C ILE A 65 5.27 -9.24 7.93
N ALA A 66 5.82 -8.13 8.46
CA ALA A 66 5.15 -6.83 8.42
C ALA A 66 4.89 -6.37 6.97
N GLY A 67 5.88 -6.51 6.08
CA GLY A 67 5.75 -6.20 4.67
C GLY A 67 4.71 -7.06 3.94
N SER A 68 4.59 -8.35 4.28
CA SER A 68 3.57 -9.22 3.71
C SER A 68 2.15 -8.79 4.11
N VAL A 69 1.94 -8.46 5.40
CA VAL A 69 0.64 -7.97 5.90
C VAL A 69 0.29 -6.63 5.25
N LEU A 70 1.23 -5.69 5.21
CA LEU A 70 1.04 -4.40 4.54
C LEU A 70 0.78 -4.56 3.04
N GLY A 71 1.43 -5.52 2.38
CA GLY A 71 1.21 -5.83 0.97
C GLY A 71 -0.22 -6.32 0.70
N VAL A 72 -0.78 -7.17 1.56
CA VAL A 72 -2.18 -7.61 1.46
C VAL A 72 -3.13 -6.42 1.63
N ILE A 73 -2.88 -5.55 2.62
CA ILE A 73 -3.69 -4.35 2.84
C ILE A 73 -3.64 -3.43 1.62
N GLN A 74 -2.44 -3.19 1.08
CA GLN A 74 -2.25 -2.37 -0.12
C GLN A 74 -3.01 -2.94 -1.33
N PHE A 75 -2.95 -4.25 -1.53
CA PHE A 75 -3.66 -4.93 -2.62
C PHE A 75 -5.17 -4.70 -2.52
N VAL A 76 -5.75 -4.84 -1.32
CA VAL A 76 -7.17 -4.59 -1.08
C VAL A 76 -7.54 -3.12 -1.35
N ILE A 77 -6.71 -2.18 -0.92
CA ILE A 77 -6.91 -0.74 -1.19
C ILE A 77 -6.91 -0.46 -2.69
N VAL A 78 -5.98 -1.06 -3.45
CA VAL A 78 -5.91 -0.89 -4.91
C VAL A 78 -7.17 -1.43 -5.59
N ILE A 79 -7.74 -2.54 -5.13
CA ILE A 79 -9.02 -3.06 -5.63
C ILE A 79 -10.13 -2.04 -5.40
N PHE A 80 -10.29 -1.54 -4.18
CA PHE A 80 -11.32 -0.54 -3.87
C PHE A 80 -11.13 0.77 -4.65
N ALA A 81 -9.89 1.23 -4.78
CA ALA A 81 -9.56 2.40 -5.60
C ALA A 81 -9.95 2.19 -7.07
N SER A 82 -9.67 1.01 -7.62
CA SER A 82 -10.04 0.65 -8.99
C SER A 82 -11.56 0.66 -9.20
N ILE A 83 -12.33 0.10 -8.26
CA ILE A 83 -13.80 0.13 -8.30
C ILE A 83 -14.30 1.59 -8.24
N ALA A 84 -13.72 2.42 -7.37
CA ALA A 84 -14.11 3.82 -7.25
C ALA A 84 -13.86 4.60 -8.55
N ILE A 85 -12.74 4.32 -9.25
CA ILE A 85 -12.45 4.91 -10.56
C ILE A 85 -13.50 4.51 -11.60
N VAL A 86 -13.90 3.23 -11.64
CA VAL A 86 -14.93 2.76 -12.58
C VAL A 86 -16.28 3.43 -12.30
N VAL A 87 -16.73 3.47 -11.05
CA VAL A 87 -18.00 4.11 -10.67
C VAL A 87 -17.96 5.62 -10.96
N GLY A 88 -16.84 6.29 -10.66
CA GLY A 88 -16.63 7.70 -10.99
C GLY A 88 -16.67 7.96 -12.50
N GLY A 89 -15.98 7.13 -13.29
CA GLY A 89 -15.95 7.22 -14.75
C GLY A 89 -17.33 7.03 -15.38
N ILE A 90 -18.14 6.09 -14.88
CA ILE A 90 -19.54 5.91 -15.31
C ILE A 90 -20.35 7.18 -15.02
N GLY A 91 -20.14 7.80 -13.86
CA GLY A 91 -20.78 9.08 -13.50
C GLY A 91 -20.44 10.20 -14.49
N ILE A 92 -19.14 10.36 -14.78
CA ILE A 92 -18.65 11.35 -15.76
C ILE A 92 -19.26 11.08 -17.15
N THR A 93 -19.24 9.83 -17.59
CA THR A 93 -19.80 9.41 -18.88
C THR A 93 -21.29 9.77 -18.98
N ASN A 94 -22.07 9.54 -17.91
CA ASN A 94 -23.51 9.84 -17.90
C ASN A 94 -23.80 11.35 -17.99
N THR A 95 -23.03 12.16 -17.26
CA THR A 95 -23.11 13.62 -17.35
C THR A 95 -22.73 14.10 -18.75
N MET A 96 -21.65 13.56 -19.30
CA MET A 96 -21.16 13.91 -20.64
C MET A 96 -22.16 13.53 -21.73
N PHE A 97 -22.73 12.33 -21.64
CA PHE A 97 -23.79 11.87 -22.54
C PHE A 97 -25.00 12.82 -22.54
N THR A 98 -25.40 13.27 -21.35
CA THR A 98 -26.50 14.23 -21.21
C THR A 98 -26.15 15.59 -21.83
N SER A 99 -24.95 16.13 -21.58
CA SER A 99 -24.47 17.39 -22.18
C SER A 99 -24.39 17.33 -23.71
N VAL A 100 -23.91 16.22 -24.28
CA VAL A 100 -23.86 16.02 -25.74
C VAL A 100 -25.27 16.01 -26.32
N ARG A 101 -26.22 15.35 -25.64
CA ARG A 101 -27.61 15.28 -26.08
C ARG A 101 -28.27 16.67 -26.08
N GLU A 102 -28.01 17.48 -25.06
CA GLU A 102 -28.50 18.87 -24.99
C GLU A 102 -27.92 19.75 -26.11
N ARG A 103 -26.62 19.58 -26.43
CA ARG A 103 -25.92 20.37 -27.47
C ARG A 103 -25.99 19.76 -28.88
N THR A 104 -26.84 18.76 -29.12
CA THR A 104 -26.92 18.06 -30.42
C THR A 104 -27.15 19.02 -31.60
N ARG A 105 -27.98 20.06 -31.41
CA ARG A 105 -28.28 21.07 -32.45
C ARG A 105 -27.04 21.87 -32.83
N GLU A 106 -26.22 22.24 -31.86
CA GLU A 106 -24.98 23.00 -32.07
C GLU A 106 -23.95 22.17 -32.85
N ILE A 107 -23.80 20.89 -32.50
CA ILE A 107 -22.93 19.94 -33.22
C ILE A 107 -23.37 19.81 -34.68
N GLY A 108 -24.69 19.76 -34.93
CA GLY A 108 -25.27 19.70 -36.28
C GLY A 108 -24.92 20.93 -37.13
N ILE A 109 -24.98 22.13 -36.55
CA ILE A 109 -24.61 23.38 -37.23
C ILE A 109 -23.10 23.41 -37.52
N MET A 110 -22.27 23.03 -36.54
CA MET A 110 -20.81 22.94 -36.74
C MET A 110 -20.45 22.00 -37.89
N LYS A 111 -21.07 20.82 -37.94
CA LYS A 111 -20.83 19.85 -39.03
C LYS A 111 -21.32 20.37 -40.38
N ALA A 112 -22.44 21.10 -40.42
CA ALA A 112 -22.96 21.70 -41.66
C ALA A 112 -22.02 22.78 -42.23
N ILE A 113 -21.27 23.49 -41.38
CA ILE A 113 -20.25 24.48 -41.78
C ILE A 113 -18.90 23.80 -42.14
N GLY A 114 -18.80 22.47 -41.99
CA GLY A 114 -17.64 21.68 -42.41
C GLY A 114 -16.71 21.24 -41.27
N ALA A 115 -17.11 21.34 -40.01
CA ALA A 115 -16.33 20.82 -38.90
C ALA A 115 -16.14 19.29 -39.01
N LYS A 116 -14.90 18.83 -38.90
CA LYS A 116 -14.58 17.39 -38.92
C LYS A 116 -15.04 16.72 -37.62
N ASN A 117 -15.44 15.45 -37.70
CA ASN A 117 -15.81 14.64 -36.53
C ASN A 117 -14.73 14.66 -35.44
N ASN A 118 -13.45 14.64 -35.82
CA ASN A 118 -12.34 14.66 -34.88
C ASN A 118 -12.22 15.99 -34.11
N THR A 119 -12.59 17.11 -34.72
CA THR A 119 -12.60 18.42 -34.05
C THR A 119 -13.67 18.45 -32.96
N VAL A 120 -14.85 17.93 -33.26
CA VAL A 120 -15.94 17.81 -32.29
C VAL A 120 -15.54 16.89 -31.13
N LEU A 121 -14.93 15.73 -31.46
CA LEU A 121 -14.44 14.79 -30.45
C LEU A 121 -13.39 15.42 -29.53
N LEU A 122 -12.42 16.16 -30.09
CA LEU A 122 -11.37 16.82 -29.32
C LEU A 122 -11.93 17.84 -28.33
N ILE A 123 -12.93 18.62 -28.73
CA ILE A 123 -13.58 19.61 -27.85
C ILE A 123 -14.19 18.91 -26.64
N PHE A 124 -14.95 17.84 -26.88
CA PHE A 124 -15.58 17.07 -25.81
C PHE A 124 -14.57 16.35 -24.92
N LEU A 125 -13.49 15.80 -25.49
CA LEU A 125 -12.41 15.15 -24.74
C LEU A 125 -11.67 16.14 -23.83
N ILE A 126 -11.46 17.37 -24.31
CA ILE A 126 -10.88 18.45 -23.49
C ILE A 126 -11.87 18.91 -22.41
N GLU A 127 -13.16 19.05 -22.73
CA GLU A 127 -14.20 19.44 -21.76
C GLU A 127 -14.29 18.43 -20.62
N SER A 128 -14.36 17.13 -20.94
CA SER A 128 -14.41 16.06 -19.94
C SER A 128 -13.09 15.88 -19.19
N GLY A 129 -11.95 16.06 -19.88
CA GLY A 129 -10.63 16.10 -19.27
C GLY A 129 -10.48 17.24 -18.24
N ILE A 130 -11.01 18.44 -18.51
CA ILE A 130 -11.00 19.56 -17.56
C ILE A 130 -11.85 19.24 -16.32
N ILE A 131 -13.02 18.62 -16.50
CA ILE A 131 -13.86 18.15 -15.39
C ILE A 131 -13.09 17.13 -14.54
N GLY A 132 -12.46 16.15 -15.18
CA GLY A 132 -11.60 15.16 -14.53
C GLY A 132 -10.42 15.80 -13.80
N PHE A 133 -9.77 16.80 -14.38
CA PHE A 133 -8.66 17.54 -13.76
C PHE A 133 -9.12 18.33 -12.53
N GLY A 134 -10.28 18.99 -12.59
CA GLY A 134 -10.89 19.65 -11.44
C GLY A 134 -11.18 18.68 -10.29
N GLY A 135 -11.75 17.52 -10.62
CA GLY A 135 -11.95 16.43 -9.66
C GLY A 135 -10.63 15.91 -9.08
N GLY A 136 -9.59 15.81 -9.91
CA GLY A 136 -8.24 15.37 -9.52
C GLY A 136 -7.56 16.33 -8.55
N ILE A 137 -7.68 17.65 -8.77
CA ILE A 137 -7.18 18.67 -7.84
C ILE A 137 -7.88 18.52 -6.49
N GLY A 138 -9.21 18.46 -6.47
CA GLY A 138 -10.00 18.33 -5.25
C GLY A 138 -9.67 17.05 -4.49
N GLY A 139 -9.65 15.91 -5.19
CA GLY A 139 -9.33 14.60 -4.63
C GLY A 139 -7.90 14.53 -4.08
N THR A 140 -6.92 15.07 -4.81
CA THR A 140 -5.52 15.09 -4.36
C THR A 140 -5.35 16.00 -3.14
N ALA A 141 -5.99 17.17 -3.12
CA ALA A 141 -5.94 18.09 -1.98
C ALA A 141 -6.53 17.44 -0.71
N LEU A 142 -7.68 16.77 -0.84
CA LEU A 142 -8.30 16.03 0.27
C LEU A 142 -7.44 14.84 0.70
N GLY A 143 -6.86 14.09 -0.23
CA GLY A 143 -5.97 12.97 0.07
C GLY A 143 -4.72 13.41 0.84
N VAL A 144 -4.09 14.51 0.43
CA VAL A 144 -2.95 15.13 1.13
C VAL A 144 -3.36 15.60 2.52
N LEU A 145 -4.54 16.22 2.66
CA LEU A 145 -5.05 16.67 3.95
C LEU A 145 -5.24 15.49 4.92
N PHE A 146 -5.89 14.40 4.48
CA PHE A 146 -6.06 13.21 5.31
C PHE A 146 -4.72 12.55 5.66
N ALA A 147 -3.78 12.47 4.70
CA ALA A 147 -2.46 11.92 4.95
C ALA A 147 -1.71 12.70 6.05
N LYS A 148 -1.75 14.04 6.00
CA LYS A 148 -1.12 14.89 7.04
C LYS A 148 -1.79 14.74 8.40
N ILE A 149 -3.12 14.62 8.45
CA ILE A 149 -3.84 14.39 9.70
C ILE A 149 -3.37 13.06 10.31
N ILE A 150 -3.33 11.98 9.52
CA ILE A 150 -2.89 10.67 9.99
C ILE A 150 -1.43 10.71 10.48
N GLU A 151 -0.55 11.39 9.75
CA GLU A 151 0.85 11.59 10.15
C GLU A 151 0.96 12.28 11.52
N GLN A 152 0.18 13.35 11.74
CA GLN A 152 0.18 14.09 13.00
C GLN A 152 -0.32 13.23 14.17
N TYR A 153 -1.35 12.41 13.97
CA TYR A 153 -1.83 11.47 15.00
C TYR A 153 -0.82 10.34 15.28
N GLY A 154 -0.08 9.89 14.27
CA GLY A 154 0.96 8.86 14.39
C GLY A 154 2.17 9.31 15.21
N GLN A 155 2.54 10.59 15.15
CA GLN A 155 3.64 11.14 15.97
C GLN A 155 3.36 11.11 17.48
N VAL A 156 2.09 11.07 17.88
CA VAL A 156 1.68 11.05 19.30
C VAL A 156 1.71 9.62 19.90
N HIS A 157 1.64 8.58 19.07
CA HIS A 157 1.64 7.18 19.52
C HIS A 157 2.87 6.42 18.98
N PRO A 158 3.85 6.04 19.83
CA PRO A 158 5.15 5.48 19.40
C PRO A 158 5.10 4.08 18.74
N ILE A 159 3.92 3.53 18.47
CA ILE A 159 3.73 2.20 17.86
C ILE A 159 3.61 2.28 16.33
N PHE A 160 3.23 3.44 15.75
CA PHE A 160 2.96 3.58 14.32
C PHE A 160 3.61 4.84 13.71
N TYR A 161 4.90 4.76 13.39
CA TYR A 161 5.58 5.76 12.58
C TYR A 161 5.21 5.59 11.09
N PHE A 162 4.00 5.98 10.71
CA PHE A 162 3.64 6.13 9.29
C PHE A 162 4.14 7.49 8.80
N SER A 163 5.22 7.49 8.02
CA SER A 163 5.66 8.68 7.30
C SER A 163 4.90 8.76 5.97
N ALA A 164 4.08 9.80 5.80
CA ALA A 164 3.41 10.05 4.53
C ALA A 164 4.45 10.49 3.50
N SER A 165 4.80 9.61 2.54
CA SER A 165 5.67 9.98 1.43
C SER A 165 4.89 10.78 0.38
N ILE A 166 4.76 12.09 0.61
CA ILE A 166 4.14 13.01 -0.35
C ILE A 166 5.22 13.49 -1.31
N THR A 167 5.47 12.69 -2.35
CA THR A 167 6.40 13.07 -3.41
C THR A 167 5.66 13.91 -4.48
N PRO A 168 6.23 15.03 -4.97
CA PRO A 168 5.60 15.82 -6.04
C PRO A 168 5.23 15.00 -7.28
N GLY A 169 6.00 13.95 -7.58
CA GLY A 169 5.70 13.00 -8.65
C GLY A 169 4.37 12.26 -8.50
N LEU A 170 3.95 11.92 -7.27
CA LEU A 170 2.65 11.28 -7.01
C LEU A 170 1.49 12.23 -7.28
N ILE A 171 1.65 13.51 -6.95
CA ILE A 171 0.65 14.54 -7.20
C ILE A 171 0.49 14.74 -8.71
N ILE A 172 1.60 14.90 -9.44
CA ILE A 172 1.57 15.06 -10.89
C ILE A 172 0.95 13.83 -11.56
N PHE A 173 1.35 12.63 -11.11
CA PHE A 173 0.80 11.38 -11.62
C PHE A 173 -0.71 11.29 -11.37
N GLY A 174 -1.18 11.60 -10.16
CA GLY A 174 -2.61 11.59 -9.83
C GLY A 174 -3.42 12.58 -10.65
N LEU A 175 -2.89 13.78 -10.88
CA LEU A 175 -3.55 14.81 -11.71
C LEU A 175 -3.62 14.40 -13.18
N LEU A 176 -2.53 13.87 -13.75
CA LEU A 176 -2.52 13.34 -15.12
C LEU A 176 -3.47 12.15 -15.27
N PHE A 177 -3.47 11.25 -14.30
CA PHE A 177 -4.37 10.11 -14.26
C PHE A 177 -5.84 10.57 -14.23
N SER A 178 -6.17 11.56 -13.42
CA SER A 178 -7.52 12.11 -13.33
C SER A 178 -7.97 12.80 -14.63
N PHE A 179 -7.09 13.52 -15.29
CA PHE A 179 -7.36 14.11 -16.61
C PHE A 179 -7.63 13.03 -17.67
N LEU A 180 -6.81 11.97 -17.70
CA LEU A 180 -6.98 10.85 -18.63
C LEU A 180 -8.28 10.08 -18.37
N VAL A 181 -8.60 9.79 -17.11
CA VAL A 181 -9.84 9.11 -16.73
C VAL A 181 -11.07 9.96 -17.05
N GLY A 182 -10.98 11.29 -16.89
CA GLY A 182 -12.06 12.20 -17.31
C GLY A 182 -12.22 12.28 -18.84
N GLY A 183 -11.15 12.06 -19.59
CA GLY A 183 -11.15 12.06 -21.06
C GLY A 183 -11.58 10.74 -21.71
N LEU A 184 -11.76 9.68 -20.93
CA LEU A 184 -12.13 8.32 -21.34
C LEU A 184 -13.66 8.14 -21.34
#